data_AF-A0A3N5PYH1-F1
#
_entry.id   AF-A0A3N5PYH1-F1
#
_cell.length_a   1.000
_cell.length_b   1.000
_cell.length_c   1.000
_cell.angle_alpha   90.00
_cell.angle_beta   90.00
_cell.angle_gamma   90.00
#
_symmetry.space_group_name_H-M   'P 1'
#
loop_
_entity.id
_entity.type
_entity.pdbx_description
1 polymer ?
#
loop_
_entity_poly.entity_id
_entity_poly.type
_entity_poly.pdbx_seq_one_letter_code
_entity_poly.pdbx_strand_id
1 'polypeptide(L)'
;MNRFLLLLSLCGLLAAPMMADDNEARIKAMFEARKSASYPAQAFSAVTSMAVGQWVVYGLTDDDGERTIMRNAIIAHEGDEWTTQMTMINEDDVVIMQFTFKGLDAARRSGDADELEITRMALKTNDDEPMVMDGMMLSMVKGMYGKNLQGMTTKTTIEGDAGALTVVAGTFNGTTKAKSETSMTGSSEETTSWMHPAVPVYGVVKSTSSDEMTMELLDFGMTGAKPSF
;
A
#
# COMPACT_ATOMS: atom_id res chain seq x y z
N MET A 1 -11.33 -1.62 -12.08
CA MET A 1 -9.98 -1.07 -11.83
C MET A 1 -9.89 -0.66 -10.36
N ASN A 2 -9.23 -1.51 -9.57
CA ASN A 2 -9.11 -1.44 -8.11
C ASN A 2 -8.52 -0.09 -7.66
N ARG A 3 -8.99 0.49 -6.56
CA ARG A 3 -8.63 1.87 -6.17
C ARG A 3 -7.19 2.06 -5.70
N PHE A 4 -6.53 0.95 -5.40
CA PHE A 4 -5.10 0.87 -5.18
C PHE A 4 -4.33 0.84 -6.51
N LEU A 5 -4.94 0.29 -7.57
CA LEU A 5 -4.51 0.39 -8.98
C LEU A 5 -4.88 1.71 -9.66
N LEU A 6 -5.90 2.44 -9.20
CA LEU A 6 -6.28 3.73 -9.78
C LEU A 6 -5.28 4.84 -9.41
N LEU A 7 -4.55 4.66 -8.30
CA LEU A 7 -3.33 5.42 -7.98
C LEU A 7 -2.16 5.10 -8.93
N LEU A 8 -2.09 3.87 -9.46
CA LEU A 8 -1.11 3.44 -10.47
C LEU A 8 -1.44 3.97 -11.87
N SER A 9 -2.73 4.01 -12.25
CA SER A 9 -3.18 4.39 -13.60
C SER A 9 -2.90 5.84 -14.01
N LEU A 10 -2.62 6.76 -13.08
CA LEU A 10 -2.35 8.15 -13.42
C LEU A 10 -0.88 8.43 -13.78
N CYS A 11 0.04 7.47 -13.59
CA CYS A 11 1.46 7.65 -13.84
C CYS A 11 1.90 7.29 -15.27
N GLY A 12 1.04 6.67 -16.08
CA GLY A 12 1.39 6.18 -17.42
C GLY A 12 1.62 7.25 -18.51
N LEU A 13 1.63 8.55 -18.18
CA LEU A 13 1.83 9.62 -19.17
C LEU A 13 3.22 10.26 -19.16
N LEU A 14 4.11 9.90 -18.24
CA LEU A 14 5.45 10.50 -18.13
C LEU A 14 6.48 9.46 -17.69
N ALA A 15 6.85 8.54 -18.58
CA ALA A 15 8.01 7.68 -18.38
C ALA A 15 8.87 7.68 -19.65
N ALA A 16 10.13 8.08 -19.49
CA ALA A 16 11.19 7.75 -20.43
C ALA A 16 11.78 6.40 -20.00
N PRO A 17 12.07 5.48 -20.93
CA PRO A 17 12.52 4.14 -20.58
C PRO A 17 13.94 4.16 -20.01
N MET A 18 14.17 3.54 -18.85
CA MET A 18 15.52 3.22 -18.39
C MET A 18 15.59 1.86 -17.67
N MET A 19 16.47 1.00 -18.20
CA MET A 19 17.02 -0.26 -17.64
C MET A 19 16.01 -1.24 -17.01
N ALA A 20 15.03 -1.67 -17.80
CA ALA A 20 14.05 -2.70 -17.41
C ALA A 20 14.68 -4.00 -16.88
N ASP A 21 15.85 -4.40 -17.40
CA ASP A 21 16.54 -5.64 -17.04
C ASP A 21 16.92 -5.75 -15.55
N ASP A 22 17.24 -4.63 -14.86
CA ASP A 22 17.57 -4.66 -13.43
C ASP A 22 16.29 -4.80 -12.57
N ASN A 23 15.19 -4.20 -13.01
CA ASN A 23 13.94 -4.28 -12.27
C ASN A 23 13.34 -5.69 -12.32
N GLU A 24 13.35 -6.36 -13.47
CA GLU A 24 12.89 -7.75 -13.58
C GLU A 24 13.65 -8.66 -12.61
N ALA A 25 14.98 -8.55 -12.56
CA ALA A 25 15.82 -9.32 -11.65
C ALA A 25 15.51 -9.00 -10.17
N ARG A 26 15.30 -7.73 -9.83
CA ARG A 26 14.92 -7.30 -8.47
C ARG A 26 13.55 -7.82 -8.07
N ILE A 27 12.56 -7.73 -8.94
CA ILE A 27 11.20 -8.26 -8.71
C ILE A 27 11.30 -9.76 -8.46
N LYS A 28 11.95 -10.51 -9.36
CA LYS A 28 12.15 -11.95 -9.21
C LYS A 28 12.82 -12.30 -7.89
N ALA A 29 13.93 -11.65 -7.54
CA ALA A 29 14.65 -11.91 -6.30
C ALA A 29 13.77 -11.71 -5.06
N MET A 30 12.91 -10.68 -5.06
CA MET A 30 11.99 -10.40 -3.96
C MET A 30 10.91 -11.48 -3.80
N PHE A 31 10.35 -11.98 -4.90
CA PHE A 31 9.37 -13.08 -4.86
C PHE A 31 10.00 -14.43 -4.46
N GLU A 32 11.30 -14.61 -4.72
CA GLU A 32 12.04 -15.84 -4.38
C GLU A 32 12.63 -15.84 -2.97
N ALA A 33 12.70 -14.69 -2.30
CA ALA A 33 13.32 -14.49 -0.98
C ALA A 33 12.49 -15.02 0.21
N ARG A 34 12.07 -16.29 0.13
CA ARG A 34 11.24 -16.93 1.16
C ARG A 34 11.93 -16.93 2.53
N LYS A 35 11.21 -16.45 3.53
CA LYS A 35 11.67 -16.41 4.93
C LYS A 35 11.13 -17.62 5.70
N SER A 36 11.96 -18.15 6.60
CA SER A 36 11.58 -19.22 7.54
C SER A 36 10.98 -18.68 8.85
N ALA A 37 10.76 -17.36 8.94
CA ALA A 37 10.16 -16.73 10.12
C ALA A 37 8.75 -17.28 10.36
N SER A 38 8.40 -17.45 11.64
CA SER A 38 7.08 -17.89 12.08
C SER A 38 6.56 -16.93 13.13
N TYR A 39 5.33 -16.45 12.92
CA TYR A 39 4.67 -15.47 13.79
C TYR A 39 3.54 -16.17 14.56
N PRO A 40 3.49 -16.03 15.89
CA PRO A 40 2.53 -16.75 16.72
C PRO A 40 1.11 -16.23 16.52
N ALA A 41 0.13 -17.11 16.73
CA ALA A 41 -1.27 -16.76 16.67
C ALA A 41 -1.63 -15.69 17.70
N GLN A 42 -2.32 -14.64 17.23
CA GLN A 42 -2.82 -13.56 18.06
C GLN A 42 -4.12 -13.04 17.46
N ALA A 43 -5.14 -12.86 18.32
CA ALA A 43 -6.43 -12.32 17.88
C ALA A 43 -6.24 -10.94 17.23
N PHE A 44 -6.66 -10.82 15.97
CA PHE A 44 -6.66 -9.54 15.28
C PHE A 44 -7.81 -8.68 15.83
N SER A 45 -7.45 -7.65 16.59
CA SER A 45 -8.42 -6.67 17.12
C SER A 45 -8.31 -5.32 16.43
N ALA A 46 -7.11 -4.94 16.01
CA ALA A 46 -6.84 -3.75 15.23
C ALA A 46 -5.48 -3.88 14.54
N VAL A 47 -5.27 -3.03 13.54
CA VAL A 47 -3.95 -2.81 12.96
C VAL A 47 -3.04 -2.17 14.01
N THR A 48 -1.77 -2.56 14.04
CA THR A 48 -0.74 -1.97 14.91
C THR A 48 -0.73 -0.44 14.79
N SER A 49 -0.56 0.26 15.92
CA SER A 49 -0.43 1.71 15.94
C SER A 49 0.69 2.18 15.01
N MET A 50 0.42 3.24 14.26
CA MET A 50 1.39 3.83 13.36
C MET A 50 2.61 4.33 14.14
N ALA A 51 3.79 4.05 13.61
CA ALA A 51 5.05 4.56 14.15
C ALA A 51 6.01 4.85 13.01
N VAL A 52 6.77 5.94 13.17
CA VAL A 52 7.87 6.27 12.25
C VAL A 52 8.86 5.12 12.23
N GLY A 53 9.30 4.76 11.03
CA GLY A 53 10.21 3.64 10.81
C GLY A 53 9.50 2.35 10.41
N GLN A 54 8.18 2.23 10.56
CA GLN A 54 7.44 1.05 10.09
C GLN A 54 7.38 1.00 8.55
N TRP A 55 7.41 -0.20 8.00
CA TRP A 55 7.27 -0.44 6.56
C TRP A 55 6.77 -1.84 6.25
N VAL A 56 6.19 -1.98 5.06
CA VAL A 56 5.73 -3.25 4.46
C VAL A 56 6.11 -3.28 2.99
N VAL A 57 6.39 -4.46 2.45
CA VAL A 57 6.63 -4.72 1.04
C VAL A 57 5.69 -5.82 0.59
N TYR A 58 4.91 -5.53 -0.44
CA TYR A 58 4.00 -6.45 -1.09
C TYR A 58 4.47 -6.75 -2.51
N GLY A 59 4.22 -7.98 -2.94
CA GLY A 59 4.24 -8.40 -4.32
C GLY A 59 2.82 -8.43 -4.83
N LEU A 60 2.59 -7.80 -5.97
CA LEU A 60 1.33 -7.80 -6.68
C LEU A 60 1.50 -8.69 -7.90
N THR A 61 0.51 -9.54 -8.17
CA THR A 61 0.45 -10.36 -9.38
C THR A 61 -0.94 -10.21 -9.96
N ASP A 62 -1.04 -9.76 -11.21
CA ASP A 62 -2.30 -9.64 -11.94
C ASP A 62 -2.70 -10.97 -12.62
N ASP A 63 -3.77 -10.91 -13.41
CA ASP A 63 -4.34 -12.04 -14.15
C ASP A 63 -3.45 -12.52 -15.30
N ASP A 64 -2.66 -11.63 -15.89
CA ASP A 64 -1.64 -11.97 -16.89
C ASP A 64 -0.36 -12.55 -16.25
N GLY A 65 -0.24 -12.46 -14.92
CA GLY A 65 0.88 -12.98 -14.14
C GLY A 65 2.05 -11.99 -14.05
N GLU A 66 1.87 -10.74 -14.50
CA GLU A 66 2.86 -9.69 -14.36
C GLU A 66 3.04 -9.33 -12.89
N ARG A 67 4.27 -9.01 -12.52
CA ARG A 67 4.64 -8.81 -11.12
C ARG A 67 5.10 -7.40 -10.86
N THR A 68 4.51 -6.79 -9.84
CA THR A 68 4.93 -5.48 -9.33
C THR A 68 5.31 -5.59 -7.86
N ILE A 69 6.36 -4.88 -7.45
CA ILE A 69 6.70 -4.71 -6.03
C ILE A 69 6.15 -3.37 -5.57
N MET A 70 5.49 -3.37 -4.42
CA MET A 70 5.06 -2.15 -3.77
C MET A 70 5.51 -2.12 -2.31
N ARG A 71 6.24 -1.06 -1.95
CA ARG A 71 6.67 -0.78 -0.59
C ARG A 71 5.91 0.42 -0.04
N ASN A 72 5.34 0.28 1.16
CA ASN A 72 4.77 1.38 1.92
C ASN A 72 5.57 1.59 3.20
N ALA A 73 5.86 2.84 3.54
CA ALA A 73 6.67 3.20 4.68
C ALA A 73 6.16 4.46 5.39
N ILE A 74 6.31 4.49 6.71
CA ILE A 74 6.06 5.69 7.53
C ILE A 74 7.42 6.33 7.81
N ILE A 75 7.69 7.48 7.18
CA ILE A 75 9.03 8.07 7.14
C ILE A 75 9.20 9.29 8.04
N ALA A 76 8.10 9.98 8.40
CA ALA A 76 8.15 11.07 9.38
C ALA A 76 6.81 11.23 10.10
N HIS A 77 6.86 11.87 11.27
CA HIS A 77 5.71 12.34 12.03
C HIS A 77 6.12 13.63 12.75
N GLU A 78 5.52 14.76 12.36
CA GLU A 78 5.84 16.08 12.88
C GLU A 78 4.55 16.77 13.34
N GLY A 79 4.39 16.94 14.65
CA GLY A 79 3.15 17.50 15.19
C GLY A 79 1.95 16.58 14.95
N ASP A 80 1.01 17.02 14.11
CA ASP A 80 -0.17 16.25 13.68
C ASP A 80 -0.09 15.81 12.20
N GLU A 81 1.10 15.91 11.60
CA GLU A 81 1.36 15.53 10.23
C GLU A 81 2.16 14.23 10.12
N TRP A 82 1.62 13.27 9.37
CA TRP A 82 2.27 12.00 9.05
C TRP A 82 2.78 12.01 7.62
N THR A 83 4.06 11.67 7.42
CA THR A 83 4.61 11.47 6.08
C THR A 83 4.78 9.99 5.78
N THR A 84 4.13 9.53 4.71
CA THR A 84 4.29 8.18 4.18
C THR A 84 4.99 8.21 2.83
N GLN A 85 5.70 7.13 2.52
CA GLN A 85 6.31 6.92 1.22
C GLN A 85 5.82 5.61 0.63
N MET A 86 5.36 5.67 -0.61
CA MET A 86 5.07 4.52 -1.44
C MET A 86 6.14 4.41 -2.53
N THR A 87 6.69 3.21 -2.73
CA THR A 87 7.60 2.90 -3.83
C THR A 87 6.99 1.75 -4.63
N MET A 88 6.87 1.91 -5.93
CA MET A 88 6.39 0.89 -6.87
C MET A 88 7.51 0.56 -7.85
N ILE A 89 7.70 -0.72 -8.13
CA ILE A 89 8.69 -1.22 -9.08
C ILE A 89 7.95 -2.21 -9.97
N ASN A 90 7.78 -1.86 -11.25
CA ASN A 90 7.38 -2.79 -12.29
C ASN A 90 8.60 -3.05 -13.20
N GLU A 91 8.41 -3.77 -14.30
CA GLU A 91 9.51 -4.09 -15.21
C GLU A 91 10.13 -2.84 -15.82
N ASP A 92 9.33 -1.82 -16.14
CA ASP A 92 9.79 -0.64 -16.88
C ASP A 92 10.33 0.49 -15.99
N ASP A 93 9.76 0.67 -14.80
CA ASP A 93 9.85 1.89 -14.01
C ASP A 93 9.89 1.65 -12.50
N VAL A 94 10.54 2.59 -11.81
CA VAL A 94 10.46 2.78 -10.36
C VAL A 94 9.76 4.10 -10.07
N VAL A 95 8.63 4.05 -9.38
CA VAL A 95 7.88 5.25 -8.99
C VAL A 95 7.90 5.40 -7.46
N ILE A 96 8.36 6.53 -6.96
CA ILE A 96 8.39 6.84 -5.54
C ILE A 96 7.52 8.07 -5.28
N MET A 97 6.49 7.89 -4.45
CA MET A 97 5.62 8.97 -3.98
C MET A 97 5.79 9.17 -2.48
N GLN A 98 5.89 10.42 -2.06
CA GLN A 98 5.76 10.82 -0.66
C GLN A 98 4.51 11.66 -0.50
N PHE A 99 3.72 11.35 0.52
CA PHE A 99 2.55 12.11 0.92
C PHE A 99 2.69 12.53 2.38
N THR A 100 2.41 13.80 2.67
CA THR A 100 2.24 14.28 4.04
C THR A 100 0.76 14.53 4.28
N PHE A 101 0.24 13.97 5.36
CA PHE A 101 -1.16 14.06 5.74
C PHE A 101 -1.32 14.69 7.12
N LYS A 102 -2.23 15.64 7.25
CA LYS A 102 -2.79 16.07 8.52
C LYS A 102 -4.08 15.29 8.79
N GLY A 103 -4.39 15.02 10.06
CA GLY A 103 -5.66 14.40 10.46
C GLY A 103 -5.73 12.88 10.29
N LEU A 104 -4.62 12.21 9.93
CA LEU A 104 -4.60 10.76 9.70
C LEU A 104 -5.03 9.93 10.91
N ASP A 105 -4.65 10.32 12.13
CA ASP A 105 -5.11 9.65 13.34
C ASP A 105 -6.60 9.84 13.63
N ALA A 106 -7.16 10.97 13.21
CA ALA A 106 -8.59 11.24 13.36
C ALA A 106 -9.37 10.36 12.36
N ALA A 107 -8.99 10.43 11.07
CA ALA A 107 -9.59 9.65 10.00
C ALA A 107 -9.55 8.13 10.27
N ARG A 108 -8.45 7.62 10.84
CA ARG A 108 -8.35 6.20 11.21
C ARG A 108 -9.28 5.79 12.35
N ARG A 109 -9.61 6.72 13.27
CA ARG A 109 -10.50 6.45 14.40
C ARG A 109 -11.97 6.56 14.01
N SER A 110 -12.33 7.57 13.23
CA SER A 110 -13.70 7.80 12.77
C SER A 110 -14.07 6.94 11.57
N GLY A 111 -13.08 6.55 10.76
CA GLY A 111 -13.29 5.95 9.44
C GLY A 111 -13.67 6.99 8.37
N ASP A 112 -13.59 8.28 8.69
CA ASP A 112 -13.97 9.37 7.79
C ASP A 112 -12.75 9.91 7.03
N ALA A 113 -12.76 9.75 5.72
CA ALA A 113 -11.69 10.24 4.86
C ALA A 113 -11.71 11.77 4.68
N ASP A 114 -12.82 12.45 4.97
CA ASP A 114 -12.91 13.92 4.93
C ASP A 114 -12.07 14.58 6.04
N GLU A 115 -11.65 13.81 7.05
CA GLU A 115 -10.71 14.26 8.09
C GLU A 115 -9.24 14.28 7.61
N LEU A 116 -8.94 13.74 6.43
CA LEU A 116 -7.60 13.72 5.86
C LEU A 116 -7.33 14.97 5.01
N GLU A 117 -6.23 15.65 5.30
CA GLU A 117 -5.70 16.71 4.43
C GLU A 117 -4.30 16.37 3.92
N ILE A 118 -4.10 16.34 2.60
CA ILE A 118 -2.77 16.16 1.99
C ILE A 118 -2.01 17.49 2.02
N THR A 119 -1.06 17.70 2.92
CA THR A 119 -0.35 18.99 3.04
C THR A 119 0.89 19.10 2.14
N ARG A 120 1.43 17.96 1.69
CA ARG A 120 2.54 17.90 0.73
C ARG A 120 2.48 16.62 -0.09
N MET A 121 2.92 16.72 -1.35
CA MET A 121 3.19 15.55 -2.19
C MET A 121 4.53 15.73 -2.90
N ALA A 122 5.30 14.66 -3.03
CA ALA A 122 6.48 14.62 -3.89
C ALA A 122 6.48 13.32 -4.70
N LEU A 123 6.93 13.41 -5.94
CA LEU A 123 7.00 12.30 -6.87
C LEU A 123 8.41 12.24 -7.46
N LYS A 124 8.98 11.05 -7.50
CA LYS A 124 10.20 10.74 -8.23
C LYS A 124 9.95 9.51 -9.09
N THR A 125 10.31 9.60 -10.36
CA THR A 125 10.28 8.48 -11.31
C THR A 125 11.72 8.13 -11.65
N ASN A 126 12.07 6.85 -11.58
CA ASN A 126 13.41 6.34 -11.83
C ASN A 126 14.47 7.14 -11.07
N ASP A 127 15.50 7.61 -11.77
CA ASP A 127 16.58 8.41 -11.22
C ASP A 127 16.34 9.92 -11.31
N ASP A 128 15.18 10.35 -11.79
CA ASP A 128 14.86 11.78 -11.99
C ASP A 128 14.88 12.58 -10.68
N GLU A 129 14.98 13.90 -10.82
CA GLU A 129 14.86 14.81 -9.68
C GLU A 129 13.45 14.77 -9.10
N PRO A 130 13.29 14.77 -7.76
CA PRO A 130 11.97 14.79 -7.14
C PRO A 130 11.16 16.03 -7.54
N MET A 131 9.97 15.81 -8.09
CA MET A 131 8.97 16.84 -8.30
C MET A 131 8.16 17.04 -7.03
N VAL A 132 8.37 18.16 -6.36
CA VAL A 132 7.53 18.56 -5.21
C VAL A 132 6.30 19.28 -5.72
N MET A 133 5.12 18.82 -5.31
CA MET A 133 3.85 19.46 -5.63
C MET A 133 3.44 20.41 -4.52
N ASP A 134 3.41 21.71 -4.83
CA ASP A 134 2.98 22.77 -3.91
C ASP A 134 1.90 23.67 -4.54
N GLY A 135 1.38 24.59 -3.72
CA GLY A 135 0.47 25.65 -4.14
C GLY A 135 -0.70 25.19 -5.01
N MET A 136 -0.75 25.69 -6.24
CA MET A 136 -1.83 25.41 -7.19
C MET A 136 -1.88 23.94 -7.61
N MET A 137 -0.71 23.31 -7.80
CA MET A 137 -0.63 21.91 -8.22
C MET A 137 -1.13 20.99 -7.10
N LEU A 138 -0.70 21.24 -5.86
CA LEU A 138 -1.22 20.51 -4.70
C LEU A 138 -2.73 20.70 -4.55
N SER A 139 -3.26 21.90 -4.79
CA SER A 139 -4.70 22.17 -4.72
C SER A 139 -5.49 21.39 -5.77
N MET A 140 -4.95 21.27 -6.98
CA MET A 140 -5.55 20.46 -8.05
C MET A 140 -5.55 18.96 -7.68
N VAL A 141 -4.44 18.46 -7.15
CA VAL A 141 -4.32 17.09 -6.66
C VAL A 141 -5.32 16.85 -5.52
N LYS A 142 -5.36 17.71 -4.50
CA LYS A 142 -6.37 17.65 -3.41
C LYS A 142 -7.78 17.56 -3.95
N GLY A 143 -8.15 18.39 -4.93
CA GLY A 143 -9.47 18.38 -5.54
C GLY A 143 -9.81 17.08 -6.28
N MET A 144 -8.83 16.47 -6.94
CA MET A 144 -8.99 15.18 -7.61
C MET A 144 -9.12 14.03 -6.60
N TYR A 145 -8.24 14.01 -5.58
CA TYR A 145 -8.30 13.00 -4.52
C TYR A 145 -9.59 13.09 -3.70
N GLY A 146 -10.01 14.29 -3.30
CA GLY A 146 -11.25 14.50 -2.55
C GLY A 146 -12.49 13.99 -3.29
N LYS A 147 -12.60 14.25 -4.60
CA LYS A 147 -13.70 13.71 -5.41
C LYS A 147 -13.68 12.18 -5.51
N ASN A 148 -12.49 11.58 -5.63
CA ASN A 148 -12.34 10.13 -5.71
C ASN A 148 -12.66 9.44 -4.36
N LEU A 149 -12.29 10.08 -3.24
CA LEU A 149 -12.60 9.61 -1.90
C LEU A 149 -14.11 9.72 -1.59
N GLN A 150 -14.77 10.82 -1.97
CA GLN A 150 -16.20 11.01 -1.75
C GLN A 150 -17.09 10.04 -2.54
N GLY A 151 -16.64 9.59 -3.72
CA GLY A 151 -17.32 8.56 -4.51
C GLY A 151 -17.05 7.13 -4.03
N MET A 152 -16.30 6.93 -2.95
CA MET A 152 -15.89 5.64 -2.43
C MET A 152 -16.66 5.24 -1.19
N THR A 153 -17.33 4.08 -1.26
CA THR A 153 -17.75 3.37 -0.06
C THR A 153 -17.04 2.03 0.00
N THR A 154 -16.42 1.75 1.15
CA THR A 154 -15.77 0.47 1.44
C THR A 154 -16.51 -0.16 2.61
N LYS A 155 -17.00 -1.38 2.42
CA LYS A 155 -17.61 -2.17 3.49
C LYS A 155 -16.73 -3.37 3.76
N THR A 156 -16.11 -3.40 4.94
CA THR A 156 -15.31 -4.54 5.39
C THR A 156 -16.11 -5.38 6.39
N THR A 157 -16.16 -6.68 6.14
CA THR A 157 -16.78 -7.68 7.00
C THR A 157 -15.71 -8.65 7.48
N ILE A 158 -15.54 -8.78 8.79
CA ILE A 158 -14.64 -9.78 9.38
C ILE A 158 -15.33 -11.15 9.31
N GLU A 159 -14.72 -12.10 8.63
CA GLU A 159 -15.25 -13.47 8.46
C GLU A 159 -14.77 -14.41 9.59
N GLY A 160 -13.73 -14.03 10.34
CA GLY A 160 -13.23 -14.76 11.50
C GLY A 160 -11.83 -15.32 11.32
N ASP A 161 -11.47 -16.30 12.15
CA ASP A 161 -10.17 -16.99 12.08
C ASP A 161 -10.05 -17.79 10.78
N ALA A 162 -8.87 -17.74 10.17
CA ALA A 162 -8.53 -18.40 8.92
C ALA A 162 -7.29 -19.30 9.05
N GLY A 163 -6.89 -19.63 10.28
CA GLY A 163 -5.75 -20.49 10.57
C GLY A 163 -4.40 -19.90 10.11
N ALA A 164 -3.43 -20.78 9.90
CA ALA A 164 -2.09 -20.38 9.49
C ALA A 164 -2.02 -20.09 7.99
N LEU A 165 -1.31 -19.02 7.63
CA LEU A 165 -1.03 -18.64 6.25
C LEU A 165 0.48 -18.48 6.04
N THR A 166 1.01 -19.10 4.98
CA THR A 166 2.41 -18.96 4.59
C THR A 166 2.52 -18.13 3.32
N VAL A 167 3.39 -17.13 3.36
CA VAL A 167 3.76 -16.22 2.26
C VAL A 167 5.29 -16.07 2.22
N VAL A 168 5.83 -15.33 1.25
CA VAL A 168 7.28 -15.06 1.16
C VAL A 168 7.84 -14.48 2.48
N ALA A 169 7.13 -13.57 3.14
CA ALA A 169 7.57 -12.97 4.42
C ALA A 169 7.62 -13.94 5.63
N GLY A 170 7.07 -15.16 5.49
CA GLY A 170 7.07 -16.18 6.53
C GLY A 170 5.71 -16.85 6.74
N THR A 171 5.56 -17.55 7.86
CA THR A 171 4.31 -18.20 8.27
C THR A 171 3.64 -17.41 9.39
N PHE A 172 2.39 -17.04 9.20
CA PHE A 172 1.56 -16.28 10.14
C PHE A 172 0.49 -17.21 10.69
N ASN A 173 0.62 -17.61 11.95
CA ASN A 173 -0.36 -18.48 12.58
C ASN A 173 -1.58 -17.66 13.02
N GLY A 174 -2.81 -18.18 12.90
CA GLY A 174 -4.02 -17.48 13.37
C GLY A 174 -4.32 -16.17 12.63
N THR A 175 -4.30 -16.20 11.30
CA THR A 175 -4.73 -15.06 10.47
C THR A 175 -6.24 -14.85 10.60
N THR A 176 -6.68 -13.60 10.43
CA THR A 176 -8.10 -13.25 10.37
C THR A 176 -8.49 -12.93 8.94
N LYS A 177 -9.55 -13.56 8.44
CA LYS A 177 -10.08 -13.29 7.11
C LYS A 177 -11.09 -12.15 7.16
N ALA A 178 -10.99 -11.25 6.20
CA ALA A 178 -11.91 -10.15 6.00
C ALA A 178 -12.29 -10.05 4.52
N LYS A 179 -13.54 -9.71 4.27
CA LYS A 179 -14.08 -9.46 2.96
C LYS A 179 -14.44 -7.98 2.85
N SER A 180 -13.87 -7.30 1.88
CA SER A 180 -14.07 -5.88 1.62
C SER A 180 -14.76 -5.72 0.27
N GLU A 181 -15.90 -5.05 0.27
CA GLU A 181 -16.59 -4.62 -0.94
C GLU A 181 -16.33 -3.12 -1.12
N THR A 182 -15.71 -2.76 -2.24
CA THR A 182 -15.41 -1.38 -2.58
C THR A 182 -16.25 -0.98 -3.78
N SER A 183 -17.11 0.01 -3.62
CA SER A 183 -17.94 0.52 -4.72
C SER A 183 -17.53 1.94 -5.10
N MET A 184 -17.39 2.15 -6.42
CA MET A 184 -17.21 3.43 -7.08
C MET A 184 -18.37 3.65 -8.04
N THR A 185 -18.62 4.90 -8.43
CA THR A 185 -19.67 5.27 -9.40
C THR A 185 -19.69 4.32 -10.61
N GLY A 186 -20.63 3.37 -10.62
CA GLY A 186 -20.84 2.40 -11.70
C GLY A 186 -20.12 1.04 -11.59
N SER A 187 -19.30 0.79 -10.56
CA SER A 187 -18.60 -0.51 -10.39
C SER A 187 -18.40 -0.89 -8.92
N SER A 188 -18.48 -2.18 -8.61
CA SER A 188 -18.15 -2.74 -7.30
C SER A 188 -17.11 -3.85 -7.45
N GLU A 189 -16.12 -3.86 -6.58
CA GLU A 189 -15.09 -4.89 -6.53
C GLU A 189 -15.02 -5.51 -5.15
N GLU A 190 -14.90 -6.83 -5.12
CA GLU A 190 -14.77 -7.60 -3.90
C GLU A 190 -13.33 -8.02 -3.71
N THR A 191 -12.82 -7.85 -2.49
CA THR A 191 -11.49 -8.26 -2.09
C THR A 191 -11.57 -9.09 -0.83
N THR A 192 -10.88 -10.23 -0.82
CA THR A 192 -10.66 -11.05 0.37
C THR A 192 -9.25 -10.83 0.87
N SER A 193 -9.10 -10.48 2.14
CA SER A 193 -7.80 -10.25 2.78
C SER A 193 -7.61 -11.14 4.00
N TRP A 194 -6.37 -11.59 4.20
CA TRP A 194 -5.92 -12.28 5.40
C TRP A 194 -5.03 -11.34 6.18
N MET A 195 -5.37 -11.12 7.45
CA MET A 195 -4.72 -10.14 8.31
C MET A 195 -4.05 -10.81 9.50
N HIS A 196 -2.95 -10.22 9.97
CA HIS A 196 -2.22 -10.67 11.15
C HIS A 196 -1.61 -9.48 11.90
N PRO A 197 -1.70 -9.41 13.24
CA PRO A 197 -1.28 -8.24 14.02
C PRO A 197 0.25 -7.98 13.98
N ALA A 198 1.05 -9.01 13.69
CA ALA A 198 2.49 -8.84 13.51
C ALA A 198 2.87 -7.96 12.31
N VAL A 199 1.97 -7.80 11.33
CA VAL A 199 2.24 -6.99 10.13
C VAL A 199 1.90 -5.52 10.43
N PRO A 200 2.85 -4.57 10.30
CA PRO A 200 2.60 -3.16 10.57
C PRO A 200 1.79 -2.50 9.45
N VAL A 201 1.50 -1.21 9.65
CA VAL A 201 0.86 -0.29 8.67
C VAL A 201 -0.60 -0.62 8.34
N TYR A 202 -0.86 -1.82 7.80
CA TYR A 202 -2.18 -2.28 7.33
C TYR A 202 -2.58 -3.65 7.89
N GLY A 203 -1.66 -4.42 8.47
CA GLY A 203 -1.99 -5.74 9.02
C GLY A 203 -2.23 -6.84 7.99
N VAL A 204 -2.11 -6.57 6.68
CA VAL A 204 -2.45 -7.51 5.61
C VAL A 204 -1.27 -8.44 5.33
N VAL A 205 -1.51 -9.76 5.33
CA VAL A 205 -0.55 -10.80 4.94
C VAL A 205 -0.73 -11.19 3.48
N LYS A 206 -1.99 -11.30 3.05
CA LYS A 206 -2.37 -11.63 1.67
C LYS A 206 -3.71 -10.99 1.34
N SER A 207 -3.91 -10.68 0.07
CA SER A 207 -5.19 -10.24 -0.46
C SER A 207 -5.43 -10.81 -1.86
N THR A 208 -6.68 -11.06 -2.20
CA THR A 208 -7.12 -11.49 -3.54
C THR A 208 -8.39 -10.75 -3.91
N SER A 209 -8.48 -10.22 -5.13
CA SER A 209 -9.70 -9.57 -5.63
C SER A 209 -10.45 -10.46 -6.63
N SER A 210 -11.68 -10.05 -6.96
CA SER A 210 -12.56 -10.76 -7.89
C SER A 210 -12.04 -10.84 -9.32
N ASP A 211 -11.08 -10.00 -9.69
CA ASP A 211 -10.35 -9.97 -10.97
C ASP A 211 -9.08 -10.82 -10.94
N GLU A 212 -8.98 -11.79 -10.04
CA GLU A 212 -7.85 -12.71 -9.87
C GLU A 212 -6.51 -12.05 -9.48
N MET A 213 -6.46 -10.73 -9.31
CA MET A 213 -5.28 -10.05 -8.80
C MET A 213 -4.97 -10.49 -7.36
N THR A 214 -3.70 -10.77 -7.10
CA THR A 214 -3.20 -11.18 -5.80
C THR A 214 -2.18 -10.19 -5.26
N MET A 215 -2.25 -9.93 -3.95
CA MET A 215 -1.26 -9.17 -3.20
C MET A 215 -0.72 -10.06 -2.09
N GLU A 216 0.59 -10.23 -2.00
CA GLU A 216 1.27 -11.08 -1.03
C GLU A 216 2.35 -10.30 -0.28
N LEU A 217 2.42 -10.47 1.04
CA LEU A 217 3.47 -9.84 1.85
C LEU A 217 4.82 -10.53 1.59
N LEU A 218 5.78 -9.75 1.08
CA LEU A 218 7.13 -10.19 0.81
C LEU A 218 8.08 -9.89 1.96
N ASP A 219 7.91 -8.74 2.59
CA ASP A 219 8.71 -8.33 3.74
C ASP A 219 8.03 -7.22 4.56
N PHE A 220 8.46 -7.02 5.79
CA PHE A 220 8.03 -5.90 6.63
C PHE A 220 9.03 -5.62 7.76
N GLY A 221 8.91 -4.44 8.36
CA GLY A 221 9.68 -4.09 9.53
C GLY A 221 8.96 -3.06 10.40
N MET A 222 9.21 -3.15 11.71
CA MET A 222 8.67 -2.21 12.69
C MET A 222 9.48 -0.91 12.77
N THR A 223 10.71 -0.93 12.26
CA THR A 223 11.67 0.18 12.35
C THR A 223 12.54 0.24 11.09
N GLY A 224 13.27 1.34 10.92
CA GLY A 224 14.31 1.46 9.91
C GLY A 224 13.85 2.00 8.55
N ALA A 225 12.56 2.32 8.38
CA ALA A 225 12.13 3.10 7.23
C ALA A 225 12.82 4.48 7.22
N LYS A 226 13.33 4.86 6.05
CA LYS A 226 13.93 6.15 5.76
C LYS A 226 13.33 6.68 4.45
N PRO A 227 13.27 8.01 4.25
CA PRO A 227 12.95 8.58 2.96
C PRO A 227 13.97 8.13 1.90
N SER A 228 13.50 7.92 0.68
CA SER A 228 14.35 7.60 -0.46
C SER A 228 14.94 8.84 -1.14
N PHE A 229 14.36 10.01 -0.88
CA PHE A 229 14.84 11.33 -1.29
C PHE A 229 14.28 12.40 -0.34
#